data_AF-A0A2T1LT19-F1
#
_entry.id   AF-A0A2T1LT19-F1
#
_cell.length_a   1.000
_cell.length_b   1.000
_cell.length_c   1.000
_cell.angle_alpha   90.00
_cell.angle_beta   90.00
_cell.angle_gamma   90.00
#
_symmetry.space_group_name_H-M   'P 1'
#
loop_
_entity.id
_entity.type
_entity.pdbx_description
1 polymer ?
#
loop_
_entity_poly.entity_id
_entity_poly.type
_entity_poly.pdbx_seq_one_letter_code
_entity_poly.pdbx_strand_id
1 'polypeptide(L)'
;MIRNIHDIFTSAGIVQGKSEKNLSGERRSLVEDYYASLNWNSMESLRKFVKVLENTLLISLLGDEGKQELRSLCEKHGFAVDKDGYRVYLTTLGVGNNVKNLIFAANGPKPEIIFSDSVSNDIEIVKNADYCLIYDRPLMSHGLLWKELVDWWREREQLNEESDIEVGRKLYDRLKQSLTSEPEKFFWKIYFKKFYASFKDKLPALVPQVYLHYDPYTLKQLQEQRRLVRQRMDFLFLLSDRIRVVIEIDGKQHYAEEDQASPKLYSEMVSEDRRLKLSGYEVYRFGGYELNNKNAEEIVEHFLVNLFKRHDLIANAT
;
A
#
# COMPACT_ATOMS: atom_id res chain seq x y z
N MET A 1 14.93 -33.89 -20.26
CA MET A 1 15.29 -32.67 -19.49
C MET A 1 15.34 -31.42 -20.36
N ILE A 2 16.13 -31.37 -21.46
CA ILE A 2 16.11 -30.23 -22.42
C ILE A 2 14.72 -30.03 -23.03
N ARG A 3 14.07 -31.12 -23.46
CA ARG A 3 12.67 -31.12 -23.91
C ARG A 3 11.71 -30.51 -22.89
N ASN A 4 11.90 -30.79 -21.61
CA ASN A 4 11.06 -30.25 -20.54
C ASN A 4 11.23 -28.74 -20.41
N ILE A 5 12.45 -28.22 -20.55
CA ILE A 5 12.69 -26.76 -20.55
C ILE A 5 11.92 -26.13 -21.71
N HIS A 6 12.03 -26.70 -22.91
CA HIS A 6 11.27 -26.24 -24.08
C HIS A 6 9.75 -26.24 -23.82
N ASP A 7 9.22 -27.34 -23.28
CA ASP A 7 7.78 -27.50 -23.00
C ASP A 7 7.28 -26.50 -21.94
N ILE A 8 8.07 -26.21 -20.89
CA ILE A 8 7.72 -25.22 -19.84
C ILE A 8 7.56 -23.83 -20.45
N PHE A 9 8.53 -23.38 -21.25
CA PHE A 9 8.54 -22.03 -21.80
C PHE A 9 7.51 -21.85 -22.93
N THR A 10 7.35 -22.85 -23.80
CA THR A 10 6.36 -22.79 -24.89
C THR A 10 4.93 -22.86 -24.39
N SER A 11 4.63 -23.66 -23.36
CA SER A 11 3.32 -23.69 -22.71
C SER A 11 2.97 -22.38 -21.99
N ALA A 12 3.98 -21.60 -21.58
CA ALA A 12 3.82 -20.24 -21.08
C ALA A 12 3.63 -19.18 -22.20
N GLY A 13 3.70 -19.58 -23.48
CA GLY A 13 3.56 -18.69 -24.63
C GLY A 13 4.83 -17.88 -24.94
N ILE A 14 6.01 -18.39 -24.55
CA ILE A 14 7.30 -17.76 -24.78
C ILE A 14 7.97 -18.46 -25.97
N VAL A 15 8.39 -17.67 -26.96
CA VAL A 15 9.15 -18.16 -28.12
C VAL A 15 10.64 -18.10 -27.79
N GLN A 16 11.41 -19.07 -28.27
CA GLN A 16 12.86 -19.06 -28.08
C GLN A 16 13.49 -17.89 -28.86
N GLY A 17 14.28 -17.07 -28.18
CA GLY A 17 15.10 -16.02 -28.80
C GLY A 17 16.50 -16.51 -29.14
N LYS A 18 17.45 -15.58 -29.18
CA LYS A 18 18.87 -15.88 -29.34
C LYS A 18 19.66 -15.02 -28.37
N SER A 19 20.26 -15.64 -27.36
CA SER A 19 21.09 -14.95 -26.40
C SER A 19 22.50 -14.72 -26.95
N GLU A 20 23.09 -13.56 -26.65
CA GLU A 20 24.49 -13.26 -26.94
C GLU A 20 25.45 -13.75 -25.83
N LYS A 21 24.90 -14.30 -24.73
CA LYS A 21 25.70 -14.77 -23.60
C LYS A 21 26.33 -16.13 -23.90
N ASN A 22 27.66 -16.19 -23.92
CA ASN A 22 28.41 -17.45 -24.02
C ASN A 22 28.45 -18.16 -22.66
N LEU A 23 27.57 -19.13 -22.46
CA LEU A 23 27.49 -19.93 -21.23
C LEU A 23 27.89 -21.39 -21.46
N SER A 24 28.59 -21.96 -20.49
CA SER A 24 28.91 -23.39 -20.50
C SER A 24 27.66 -24.22 -20.16
N GLY A 25 27.26 -25.10 -21.08
CA GLY A 25 26.23 -26.11 -20.88
C GLY A 25 24.91 -25.82 -21.61
N GLU A 26 24.44 -26.81 -22.37
CA GLU A 26 23.28 -26.72 -23.27
C GLU A 26 21.99 -26.27 -22.56
N ARG A 27 21.77 -26.68 -21.31
CA ARG A 27 20.56 -26.33 -20.55
C ARG A 27 20.52 -24.85 -20.17
N ARG A 28 21.65 -24.29 -19.74
CA ARG A 28 21.74 -22.87 -19.33
C ARG A 28 21.65 -21.96 -20.55
N SER A 29 22.29 -22.35 -21.65
CA SER A 29 22.18 -21.64 -22.92
C SER A 29 20.72 -21.57 -23.40
N LEU A 30 19.99 -22.70 -23.34
CA LEU A 30 18.60 -22.75 -23.77
C LEU A 30 17.68 -21.85 -22.93
N VAL A 31 17.85 -21.83 -21.60
CA VAL A 31 17.04 -20.96 -20.72
C VAL A 31 17.30 -19.48 -21.03
N GLU A 32 18.55 -19.11 -21.27
CA GLU A 32 18.90 -17.72 -21.60
C GLU A 32 18.37 -17.29 -22.97
N ASP A 33 18.29 -18.20 -23.95
CA ASP A 33 17.63 -17.91 -25.23
C ASP A 33 16.16 -17.54 -25.05
N TYR A 34 15.45 -18.21 -24.13
CA TYR A 34 14.08 -17.83 -23.78
C TYR A 34 14.02 -16.52 -23.00
N TYR A 35 14.96 -16.26 -22.09
CA TYR A 35 15.01 -14.98 -21.38
C TYR A 35 15.32 -13.81 -22.31
N ALA A 36 16.08 -14.04 -23.38
CA ALA A 36 16.40 -13.02 -24.37
C ALA A 36 15.19 -12.58 -25.23
N SER A 37 14.13 -13.38 -25.30
CA SER A 37 12.89 -13.00 -26.02
C SER A 37 11.88 -12.25 -25.15
N LEU A 38 12.14 -12.13 -23.83
CA LEU A 38 11.26 -11.42 -22.90
C LEU A 38 11.69 -9.96 -22.74
N ASN A 39 10.70 -9.06 -22.71
CA ASN A 39 10.92 -7.69 -22.26
C ASN A 39 10.62 -7.61 -20.75
N TRP A 40 11.67 -7.63 -19.93
CA TRP A 40 11.55 -7.65 -18.46
C TRP A 40 10.90 -6.40 -17.84
N ASN A 41 10.72 -5.34 -18.61
CA ASN A 41 9.96 -4.15 -18.19
C ASN A 41 8.46 -4.23 -18.55
N SER A 42 8.02 -5.30 -19.21
CA SER A 42 6.62 -5.51 -19.62
C SER A 42 5.88 -6.47 -18.68
N MET A 43 4.74 -6.02 -18.17
CA MET A 43 3.83 -6.87 -17.38
C MET A 43 3.34 -8.11 -18.12
N GLU A 44 3.27 -8.06 -19.46
CA GLU A 44 2.93 -9.24 -20.26
C GLU A 44 4.02 -10.31 -20.18
N SER A 45 5.28 -9.90 -20.28
CA SER A 45 6.44 -10.81 -20.15
C SER A 45 6.56 -11.36 -18.73
N LEU A 46 6.30 -10.54 -17.71
CA LEU A 46 6.28 -10.98 -16.31
C LEU A 46 5.18 -12.02 -16.05
N ARG A 47 3.98 -11.83 -16.62
CA ARG A 47 2.90 -12.84 -16.53
C ARG A 47 3.26 -14.15 -17.22
N LYS A 48 3.92 -14.09 -18.38
CA LYS A 48 4.44 -15.29 -19.05
C LYS A 48 5.49 -15.99 -18.19
N PHE A 49 6.40 -15.24 -17.55
CA PHE A 49 7.38 -15.81 -16.64
C PHE A 49 6.77 -16.43 -15.38
N VAL A 50 5.71 -15.85 -14.82
CA VAL A 50 4.97 -16.49 -13.70
C VAL A 50 4.44 -17.86 -14.11
N LYS A 51 3.87 -18.00 -15.32
CA LYS A 51 3.42 -19.30 -15.83
C LYS A 51 4.57 -20.31 -15.96
N VAL A 52 5.78 -19.85 -16.30
CA VAL A 52 6.98 -20.72 -16.31
C VAL A 52 7.25 -21.27 -14.91
N LEU A 53 7.13 -20.45 -13.86
CA LEU A 53 7.30 -20.89 -12.47
C LEU A 53 6.22 -21.90 -12.06
N GLU A 54 4.96 -21.64 -12.39
CA GLU A 54 3.83 -22.57 -12.14
C GLU A 54 4.03 -23.92 -12.85
N ASN A 55 4.34 -23.88 -14.15
CA ASN A 55 4.60 -25.09 -14.93
C ASN A 55 5.80 -25.87 -14.36
N THR A 56 6.80 -25.18 -13.83
CA THR A 56 7.96 -25.82 -13.18
C THR A 56 7.56 -26.51 -11.88
N LEU A 57 6.69 -25.90 -11.06
CA LEU A 57 6.17 -26.50 -9.82
C LEU A 57 5.25 -27.72 -10.08
N LEU A 58 4.58 -27.76 -11.23
CA LEU A 58 3.70 -28.86 -11.64
C LEU A 58 4.43 -30.07 -12.23
N ILE A 59 5.71 -29.92 -12.61
CA ILE A 59 6.47 -31.01 -13.20
C ILE A 59 6.88 -32.05 -12.16
N SER A 60 6.65 -33.33 -12.48
CA SER A 60 6.99 -34.48 -11.64
C SER A 60 8.49 -34.77 -11.53
N LEU A 61 9.30 -34.24 -12.46
CA LEU A 61 10.76 -34.39 -12.43
C LEU A 61 11.46 -33.52 -11.38
N LEU A 62 10.80 -32.47 -10.88
CA LEU A 62 11.34 -31.67 -9.79
C LEU A 62 10.93 -32.38 -8.49
N GLY A 63 11.90 -32.92 -7.75
CA GLY A 63 11.64 -33.55 -6.45
C GLY A 63 11.09 -32.54 -5.44
N ASP A 64 10.55 -33.04 -4.33
CA ASP A 64 9.91 -32.18 -3.31
C ASP A 64 10.85 -31.13 -2.73
N GLU A 65 12.12 -31.48 -2.55
CA GLU A 65 13.18 -30.54 -2.11
C GLU A 65 13.38 -29.40 -3.12
N GLY A 66 13.46 -29.70 -4.42
CA GLY A 66 13.59 -28.69 -5.47
C GLY A 66 12.34 -27.82 -5.62
N LYS A 67 11.14 -28.39 -5.40
CA LYS A 67 9.89 -27.61 -5.36
C LYS A 67 9.88 -26.66 -4.16
N GLN A 68 10.33 -27.12 -2.99
CA GLN A 68 10.43 -26.29 -1.80
C GLN A 68 11.45 -25.15 -1.98
N GLU A 69 12.60 -25.44 -2.58
CA GLU A 69 13.60 -24.43 -2.92
C GLU A 69 13.05 -23.38 -3.89
N LEU A 70 12.34 -23.80 -4.94
CA LEU A 70 11.72 -22.88 -5.90
C LEU A 70 10.66 -22.00 -5.24
N ARG A 71 9.83 -22.54 -4.34
CA ARG A 71 8.87 -21.74 -3.56
C ARG A 71 9.56 -20.70 -2.69
N SER A 72 10.63 -21.09 -1.99
CA SER A 72 11.42 -20.17 -1.18
C SER A 72 12.07 -19.06 -2.01
N LEU A 73 12.57 -19.38 -3.22
CA LEU A 73 13.10 -18.40 -4.16
C LEU A 73 12.00 -17.45 -4.66
N CYS A 74 10.82 -17.96 -4.99
CA CYS A 74 9.66 -17.16 -5.34
C CYS A 74 9.33 -16.14 -4.25
N GLU A 75 9.17 -16.58 -3.01
CA GLU A 75 8.87 -15.73 -1.84
C GLU A 75 9.96 -14.68 -1.61
N LYS A 76 11.23 -15.10 -1.65
CA LYS A 76 12.39 -14.21 -1.51
C LYS A 76 12.46 -13.12 -2.58
N HIS A 77 12.05 -13.44 -3.80
CA HIS A 77 12.17 -12.54 -4.96
C HIS A 77 10.86 -11.87 -5.36
N GLY A 78 9.87 -11.79 -4.46
CA GLY A 78 8.69 -10.97 -4.66
C GLY A 78 7.55 -11.67 -5.41
N PHE A 79 7.46 -12.98 -5.30
CA PHE A 79 6.32 -13.78 -5.73
C PHE A 79 5.64 -14.42 -4.52
N ALA A 80 4.32 -14.56 -4.56
CA ALA A 80 3.57 -15.34 -3.57
C ALA A 80 3.20 -16.69 -4.18
N VAL A 81 3.16 -17.74 -3.36
CA VAL A 81 2.71 -19.08 -3.78
C VAL A 81 1.40 -19.41 -3.07
N ASP A 82 0.47 -20.07 -3.74
CA ASP A 82 -0.77 -20.52 -3.11
C ASP A 82 -0.54 -21.61 -2.05
N LYS A 83 -1.57 -21.88 -1.25
CA LYS A 83 -1.52 -22.87 -0.15
C LYS A 83 -1.21 -24.29 -0.66
N ASP A 84 -1.61 -24.60 -1.88
CA ASP A 84 -1.36 -25.89 -2.52
C ASP A 84 0.09 -25.98 -3.06
N GLY A 85 0.79 -24.85 -3.17
CA GLY A 85 2.20 -24.79 -3.53
C GLY A 85 2.47 -24.89 -5.04
N TYR A 86 1.49 -24.58 -5.89
CA TYR A 86 1.56 -24.77 -7.35
C TYR A 86 1.26 -23.51 -8.16
N ARG A 87 0.47 -22.58 -7.62
CA ARG A 87 0.19 -21.30 -8.29
C ARG A 87 1.09 -20.22 -7.76
N VAL A 88 1.59 -19.38 -8.67
CA VAL A 88 2.53 -18.31 -8.37
C VAL A 88 1.89 -17.00 -8.75
N TYR A 89 1.97 -16.01 -7.89
CA TYR A 89 1.45 -14.68 -8.12
C TYR A 89 2.60 -13.69 -8.06
N LEU A 90 2.67 -12.75 -9.01
CA LEU A 90 3.46 -11.55 -8.79
C LEU A 90 2.90 -10.85 -7.56
N THR A 91 3.76 -10.50 -6.59
CA THR A 91 3.33 -9.65 -5.47
C THR A 91 3.08 -8.19 -5.88
N THR A 92 3.01 -7.90 -7.18
CA THR A 92 2.56 -6.61 -7.76
C THR A 92 1.05 -6.39 -7.60
N LEU A 93 0.52 -6.70 -6.42
CA LEU A 93 -0.67 -6.05 -5.88
C LEU A 93 -0.31 -5.04 -4.79
N GLY A 94 0.98 -4.90 -4.46
CA GLY A 94 1.49 -3.78 -3.67
C GLY A 94 1.93 -2.64 -4.57
N VAL A 95 1.67 -1.41 -4.13
CA VAL A 95 2.13 -0.19 -4.82
C VAL A 95 3.66 -0.24 -4.90
N GLY A 96 4.20 -0.49 -6.09
CA GLY A 96 5.64 -0.53 -6.31
C GLY A 96 6.30 0.80 -5.93
N ASN A 97 7.53 0.70 -5.45
CA ASN A 97 8.45 1.75 -4.95
C ASN A 97 8.45 1.91 -3.42
N ASN A 98 9.67 1.96 -2.86
CA ASN A 98 9.94 2.41 -1.49
C ASN A 98 9.20 3.73 -1.26
N VAL A 99 8.41 3.81 -0.19
CA VAL A 99 7.80 5.07 0.23
C VAL A 99 8.94 5.99 0.65
N LYS A 100 9.19 7.04 -0.14
CA LYS A 100 10.23 8.04 0.16
C LYS A 100 9.78 8.97 1.28
N ASN A 101 8.58 9.53 1.13
CA ASN A 101 8.00 10.48 2.06
C ASN A 101 6.51 10.20 2.22
N LEU A 102 6.03 10.28 3.45
CA LEU A 102 4.61 10.25 3.78
C LEU A 102 4.23 11.62 4.34
N ILE A 103 3.42 12.38 3.59
CA ILE A 103 2.94 13.70 4.00
C ILE A 103 1.51 13.56 4.50
N PHE A 104 1.25 13.93 5.75
CA PHE A 104 -0.01 13.58 6.42
C PHE A 104 -0.41 14.57 7.52
N ALA A 105 -1.57 14.31 8.14
CA ALA A 105 -2.10 15.05 9.28
C ALA A 105 -2.17 16.58 9.08
N ALA A 106 -2.52 17.00 7.87
CA ALA A 106 -2.67 18.41 7.54
C ALA A 106 -3.82 19.04 8.33
N ASN A 107 -3.53 20.04 9.16
CA ASN A 107 -4.51 20.72 10.02
C ASN A 107 -4.61 22.23 9.76
N GLY A 108 -4.19 22.69 8.58
CA GLY A 108 -4.22 24.10 8.20
C GLY A 108 -4.11 24.32 6.70
N PRO A 109 -3.60 25.49 6.24
CA PRO A 109 -3.47 25.79 4.82
C PRO A 109 -2.60 24.75 4.11
N LYS A 110 -2.88 24.55 2.81
CA LYS A 110 -2.16 23.59 1.96
C LYS A 110 -0.65 23.86 2.03
N PRO A 111 0.20 22.85 2.27
CA PRO A 111 1.65 23.02 2.23
C PRO A 111 2.09 23.43 0.83
N GLU A 112 3.10 24.30 0.71
CA GLU A 112 3.80 24.57 -0.55
C GLU A 112 5.04 23.68 -0.62
N ILE A 113 5.02 22.70 -1.53
CA ILE A 113 6.08 21.70 -1.68
C ILE A 113 6.83 21.95 -2.98
N ILE A 114 8.16 22.02 -2.88
CA ILE A 114 9.06 22.09 -4.04
C ILE A 114 9.92 20.83 -4.09
N PHE A 115 10.50 20.56 -5.27
CA PHE A 115 11.64 19.66 -5.37
C PHE A 115 12.91 20.48 -5.11
N SER A 116 13.62 20.16 -4.02
CA SER A 116 14.95 20.70 -3.76
C SER A 116 15.99 20.03 -4.65
N ASP A 117 15.79 18.73 -4.94
CA ASP A 117 16.50 17.99 -5.99
C ASP A 117 15.50 17.11 -6.77
N SER A 118 15.25 17.45 -8.03
CA SER A 118 14.32 16.73 -8.90
C SER A 118 14.87 15.41 -9.43
N VAL A 119 16.20 15.22 -9.46
CA VAL A 119 16.83 13.97 -9.89
C VAL A 119 16.65 12.92 -8.79
N SER A 120 16.91 13.32 -7.54
CA SER A 120 16.76 12.46 -6.36
C SER A 120 15.32 12.36 -5.86
N ASN A 121 14.42 13.23 -6.37
CA ASN A 121 13.05 13.42 -5.89
C ASN A 121 12.99 13.83 -4.41
N ASP A 122 13.93 14.66 -4.00
CA ASP A 122 13.95 15.25 -2.67
C ASP A 122 13.00 16.45 -2.65
N ILE A 123 12.14 16.48 -1.63
CA ILE A 123 11.10 17.49 -1.49
C ILE A 123 11.36 18.35 -0.26
N GLU A 124 10.93 19.60 -0.34
CA GLU A 124 11.00 20.56 0.76
C GLU A 124 9.67 21.30 0.86
N ILE A 125 9.19 21.54 2.09
CA ILE A 125 8.01 22.37 2.33
C ILE A 125 8.45 23.80 2.62
N VAL A 126 8.27 24.69 1.65
CA VAL A 126 8.70 26.08 1.74
C VAL A 126 7.69 27.00 2.43
N LYS A 127 6.41 26.60 2.48
CA LYS A 127 5.37 27.30 3.26
C LYS A 127 4.40 26.32 3.91
N ASN A 128 3.88 26.72 5.07
CA ASN A 128 2.89 25.97 5.85
C ASN A 128 3.38 24.60 6.36
N ALA A 129 4.70 24.46 6.56
CA ALA A 129 5.31 23.23 7.09
C ALA A 129 4.73 22.82 8.45
N ASP A 130 4.44 23.80 9.31
CA ASP A 130 3.89 23.56 10.67
C ASP A 130 2.52 22.85 10.65
N TYR A 131 1.80 22.98 9.53
CA TYR A 131 0.44 22.45 9.40
C TYR A 131 0.41 21.00 8.95
N CYS A 132 1.53 20.39 8.55
CA CYS A 132 1.56 18.98 8.13
C CYS A 132 2.79 18.25 8.68
N LEU A 133 2.74 16.92 8.60
CA LEU A 133 3.81 16.04 9.04
C LEU A 133 4.42 15.35 7.83
N ILE A 134 5.75 15.17 7.84
CA ILE A 134 6.49 14.39 6.85
C ILE A 134 7.21 13.29 7.59
N TYR A 135 6.80 12.04 7.37
CA TYR A 135 7.55 10.88 7.80
C TYR A 135 8.48 10.47 6.66
N ASP A 136 9.78 10.47 6.97
CA ASP A 136 10.91 10.38 6.05
C ASP A 136 11.82 9.17 6.34
N ARG A 137 11.43 8.32 7.29
CA ARG A 137 12.16 7.09 7.61
C ARG A 137 11.80 5.97 6.63
N PRO A 138 12.74 5.05 6.34
CA PRO A 138 12.46 3.87 5.52
C PRO A 138 11.36 3.00 6.15
N LEU A 139 10.45 2.49 5.31
CA LEU A 139 9.49 1.47 5.74
C LEU A 139 10.16 0.10 5.81
N MET A 140 9.82 -0.64 6.85
CA MET A 140 10.28 -2.01 7.06
C MET A 140 9.30 -3.00 6.42
N SER A 141 9.71 -4.28 6.28
CA SER A 141 8.85 -5.32 5.71
C SER A 141 7.57 -5.58 6.50
N HIS A 142 7.56 -5.27 7.81
CA HIS A 142 6.39 -5.33 8.67
C HIS A 142 5.48 -4.09 8.60
N GLY A 143 5.78 -3.16 7.69
CA GLY A 143 4.99 -1.94 7.50
C GLY A 143 5.40 -0.83 8.46
N LEU A 144 4.44 0.04 8.79
CA LEU A 144 4.60 1.14 9.74
C LEU A 144 3.80 0.85 11.00
N LEU A 145 4.48 0.79 12.15
CA LEU A 145 3.88 0.59 13.45
C LEU A 145 3.67 1.91 14.19
N TRP A 146 2.68 1.95 15.08
CA TRP A 146 2.43 3.09 15.96
C TRP A 146 3.66 3.43 16.80
N LYS A 147 4.37 2.42 17.32
CA LYS A 147 5.60 2.63 18.10
C LYS A 147 6.68 3.35 17.29
N GLU A 148 6.83 3.00 16.02
CA GLU A 148 7.80 3.64 15.12
C GLU A 148 7.43 5.10 14.82
N LEU A 149 6.13 5.40 14.72
CA LEU A 149 5.65 6.78 14.64
C LEU A 149 5.90 7.56 15.94
N VAL A 150 5.71 6.94 17.11
CA VAL A 150 6.01 7.56 18.40
C VAL A 150 7.50 7.86 18.54
N ASP A 151 8.37 6.93 18.13
CA ASP A 151 9.82 7.14 18.16
C ASP A 151 10.27 8.22 17.17
N TRP A 152 9.69 8.25 15.97
CA TRP A 152 9.90 9.33 15.01
C TRP A 152 9.45 10.69 15.56
N TRP A 153 8.28 10.75 16.18
CA TRP A 153 7.74 11.96 16.78
C TRP A 153 8.61 12.46 17.94
N ARG A 154 9.12 11.54 18.79
CA ARG A 154 10.03 11.86 19.88
C ARG A 154 11.27 12.58 19.39
N GLU A 155 11.95 12.02 18.38
CA GLU A 155 13.19 12.60 17.87
C GLU A 155 12.94 13.96 17.20
N ARG A 156 11.89 14.05 16.39
CA ARG A 156 11.49 15.29 15.71
C ARG A 156 11.23 16.44 16.68
N GLU A 157 10.43 16.17 17.72
CA GLU A 157 9.99 17.18 18.69
C GLU A 157 10.92 17.29 19.91
N GLN A 158 12.04 16.56 19.90
CA GLN A 158 13.09 16.56 20.94
C GLN A 158 12.57 16.17 22.34
N LEU A 159 11.64 15.22 22.41
CA LEU A 159 10.96 14.78 23.65
C LEU A 159 11.68 13.63 24.34
N ASN A 160 13.02 13.67 24.43
CA ASN A 160 13.85 12.54 24.86
C ASN A 160 13.66 12.14 26.33
N GLU A 161 13.20 13.09 27.17
CA GLU A 161 12.98 12.87 28.60
C GLU A 161 11.56 12.32 28.90
N GLU A 162 10.67 12.28 27.90
CA GLU A 162 9.29 11.87 28.07
C GLU A 162 9.09 10.37 27.85
N SER A 163 8.19 9.80 28.66
CA SER A 163 7.81 8.40 28.52
C SER A 163 7.11 8.12 27.19
N ASP A 164 7.18 6.88 26.70
CA ASP A 164 6.47 6.46 25.47
C ASP A 164 4.97 6.80 25.50
N ILE A 165 4.36 6.74 26.69
CA ILE A 165 2.93 7.04 26.87
C ILE A 165 2.65 8.53 26.66
N GLU A 166 3.51 9.41 27.16
CA GLU A 166 3.34 10.86 27.03
C GLU A 166 3.58 11.33 25.60
N VAL A 167 4.66 10.85 24.98
CA VAL A 167 4.95 11.11 23.55
C VAL A 167 3.81 10.59 22.68
N GLY A 168 3.35 9.36 22.94
CA GLY A 168 2.23 8.76 22.22
C GLY A 168 0.92 9.55 22.36
N ARG A 169 0.63 10.09 23.55
CA ARG A 169 -0.54 10.95 23.76
C ARG A 169 -0.43 12.27 22.97
N LYS A 170 0.73 12.92 23.00
CA LYS A 170 0.99 14.14 22.22
C LYS A 170 0.83 13.91 20.72
N LEU A 171 1.39 12.81 20.21
CA LEU A 171 1.22 12.43 18.81
C LEU A 171 -0.26 12.15 18.49
N TYR A 172 -0.95 11.36 19.32
CA TYR A 172 -2.38 11.07 19.15
C TYR A 172 -3.21 12.36 19.03
N ASP A 173 -2.98 13.34 19.91
CA ASP A 173 -3.70 14.61 19.89
C ASP A 173 -3.35 15.44 18.64
N ARG A 174 -2.07 15.48 18.22
CA ARG A 174 -1.65 16.18 17.00
C ARG A 174 -2.27 15.58 15.74
N LEU A 175 -2.38 14.26 15.65
CA LEU A 175 -2.99 13.57 14.52
C LEU A 175 -4.51 13.75 14.51
N LYS A 176 -5.15 13.67 15.68
CA LYS A 176 -6.59 13.89 15.83
C LYS A 176 -7.02 15.28 15.39
N GLN A 177 -6.18 16.31 15.58
CA GLN A 177 -6.46 17.68 15.11
C GLN A 177 -6.59 17.81 13.58
N SER A 178 -6.07 16.85 12.81
CA SER A 178 -6.22 16.85 11.35
C SER A 178 -7.59 16.37 10.86
N LEU A 179 -8.33 15.65 11.72
CA LEU A 179 -9.61 15.04 11.37
C LEU A 179 -10.72 16.08 11.36
N THR A 180 -11.43 16.19 10.23
CA THR A 180 -12.38 17.28 10.01
C THR A 180 -13.82 16.89 10.29
N SER A 181 -14.18 15.62 10.07
CA SER A 181 -15.55 15.13 10.28
C SER A 181 -15.70 14.33 11.59
N GLU A 182 -16.91 14.35 12.16
CA GLU A 182 -17.22 13.55 13.36
C GLU A 182 -17.11 12.03 13.10
N PRO A 183 -17.54 11.49 11.94
CA PRO A 183 -17.28 10.10 11.57
C PRO A 183 -15.79 9.71 11.54
N GLU A 184 -14.91 10.55 11.00
CA GLU A 184 -13.46 10.30 11.03
C GLU A 184 -12.93 10.24 12.47
N LYS A 185 -13.30 11.22 13.31
CA LYS A 185 -12.89 11.27 14.73
C LYS A 185 -13.41 10.05 15.49
N PHE A 186 -14.61 9.58 15.16
CA PHE A 186 -15.19 8.37 15.74
C PHE A 186 -14.38 7.13 15.34
N PHE A 187 -14.12 6.93 14.04
CA PHE A 187 -13.30 5.81 13.55
C PHE A 187 -11.92 5.79 14.22
N TRP A 188 -11.24 6.95 14.28
CA TRP A 188 -9.97 7.13 14.98
C TRP A 188 -10.04 6.72 16.45
N LYS A 189 -11.06 7.18 17.17
CA LYS A 189 -11.24 6.86 18.59
C LYS A 189 -11.47 5.37 18.81
N ILE A 190 -12.33 4.73 18.01
CA ILE A 190 -12.62 3.30 18.15
C ILE A 190 -11.37 2.46 17.87
N TYR A 191 -10.59 2.82 16.85
CA TYR A 191 -9.35 2.13 16.52
C TYR A 191 -8.41 2.04 17.74
N PHE A 192 -8.07 3.17 18.34
CA PHE A 192 -7.19 3.18 19.52
C PHE A 192 -7.83 2.55 20.75
N LYS A 193 -9.14 2.78 20.98
CA LYS A 193 -9.88 2.18 22.11
C LYS A 193 -9.80 0.65 22.10
N LYS A 194 -9.89 0.03 20.91
CA LYS A 194 -9.99 -1.43 20.77
C LYS A 194 -8.64 -2.13 20.64
N PHE A 195 -7.71 -1.53 19.89
CA PHE A 195 -6.51 -2.24 19.45
C PHE A 195 -5.24 -1.84 20.20
N TYR A 196 -5.19 -0.67 20.84
CA TYR A 196 -3.97 -0.18 21.48
C TYR A 196 -3.44 -1.12 22.57
N ALA A 197 -4.31 -1.57 23.48
CA ALA A 197 -3.90 -2.45 24.58
C ALA A 197 -3.53 -3.87 24.14
N SER A 198 -4.20 -4.40 23.11
CA SER A 198 -4.02 -5.78 22.65
C SER A 198 -2.78 -5.95 21.77
N PHE A 199 -2.47 -4.96 20.92
CA PHE A 199 -1.32 -5.03 20.01
C PHE A 199 -0.01 -4.51 20.62
N LYS A 200 -0.06 -3.61 21.61
CA LYS A 200 1.13 -2.97 22.20
C LYS A 200 2.06 -2.41 21.10
N ASP A 201 3.32 -2.81 21.10
CA ASP A 201 4.35 -2.34 20.15
C ASP A 201 4.12 -2.80 18.71
N LYS A 202 3.24 -3.80 18.50
CA LYS A 202 2.90 -4.32 17.17
C LYS A 202 1.69 -3.64 16.54
N LEU A 203 1.14 -2.59 17.16
CA LEU A 203 -0.04 -1.90 16.64
C LEU A 203 0.29 -1.25 15.29
N PRO A 204 -0.42 -1.56 14.20
CA PRO A 204 -0.24 -0.86 12.93
C PRO A 204 -0.49 0.65 13.07
N ALA A 205 0.26 1.48 12.36
CA ALA A 205 -0.02 2.90 12.35
C ALA A 205 -1.25 3.20 11.47
N LEU A 206 -2.34 3.68 12.07
CA LEU A 206 -3.42 4.34 11.33
C LEU A 206 -2.96 5.78 11.06
N VAL A 207 -2.67 6.12 9.82
CA VAL A 207 -2.15 7.44 9.44
C VAL A 207 -3.28 8.29 8.85
N PRO A 208 -3.68 9.41 9.49
CA PRO A 208 -4.79 10.21 8.99
C PRO A 208 -4.38 11.26 7.96
N GLN A 209 -5.32 11.62 7.07
CA GLN A 209 -5.27 12.78 6.20
C GLN A 209 -4.00 12.83 5.34
N VAL A 210 -3.76 11.75 4.59
CA VAL A 210 -2.53 11.49 3.82
C VAL A 210 -2.62 12.10 2.42
N TYR A 211 -1.63 12.88 2.01
CA TYR A 211 -1.50 13.34 0.62
C TYR A 211 -1.00 12.19 -0.27
N LEU A 212 -1.82 11.81 -1.26
CA LEU A 212 -1.45 10.87 -2.31
C LEU A 212 -0.94 11.59 -3.56
N HIS A 213 -1.64 12.65 -3.93
CA HIS A 213 -1.30 13.48 -5.08
C HIS A 213 -1.21 14.92 -4.62
N TYR A 214 -0.23 15.62 -5.17
CA TYR A 214 0.02 17.00 -4.83
C TYR A 214 0.09 17.83 -6.12
N ASP A 215 -0.87 18.73 -6.28
CA ASP A 215 -0.78 19.80 -7.27
C ASP A 215 -0.11 21.00 -6.60
N PRO A 216 1.01 21.55 -7.09
CA PRO A 216 1.62 22.72 -6.47
C PRO A 216 0.74 23.98 -6.55
N TYR A 217 -0.30 23.98 -7.39
CA TYR A 217 -1.21 25.10 -7.55
C TYR A 217 -2.49 24.95 -6.71
N THR A 218 -2.99 26.09 -6.24
CA THR A 218 -4.32 26.22 -5.65
C THR A 218 -5.40 26.24 -6.72
N LEU A 219 -6.66 25.92 -6.38
CA LEU A 219 -7.78 25.98 -7.33
C LEU A 219 -7.93 27.37 -7.96
N LYS A 220 -7.66 28.43 -7.20
CA LYS A 220 -7.67 29.81 -7.69
C LYS A 220 -6.62 30.04 -8.77
N GLN A 221 -5.40 29.51 -8.58
CA GLN A 221 -4.33 29.59 -9.58
C GLN A 221 -4.63 28.75 -10.83
N LEU A 222 -5.41 27.69 -10.69
CA LEU A 222 -5.86 26.83 -11.79
C LEU A 222 -7.12 27.34 -12.50
N GLN A 223 -7.60 28.56 -12.20
CA GLN A 223 -8.86 29.08 -12.77
C GLN A 223 -10.03 28.11 -12.55
N GLU A 224 -10.09 27.52 -11.36
CA GLU A 224 -11.12 26.54 -10.94
C GLU A 224 -11.09 25.20 -11.71
N GLN A 225 -10.09 24.98 -12.56
CA GLN A 225 -9.90 23.72 -13.26
C GLN A 225 -9.17 22.72 -12.36
N ARG A 226 -9.94 21.82 -11.73
CA ARG A 226 -9.39 20.71 -10.96
C ARG A 226 -8.67 19.71 -11.88
N ARG A 227 -7.34 19.63 -11.75
CA ARG A 227 -6.50 18.61 -12.42
C ARG A 227 -6.49 17.28 -11.69
N LEU A 228 -6.62 17.34 -10.36
CA LEU A 228 -6.63 16.17 -9.48
C LEU A 228 -7.99 16.08 -8.79
N VAL A 229 -8.70 14.98 -9.02
CA VAL A 229 -10.00 14.69 -8.41
C VAL A 229 -9.85 14.44 -6.91
N ARG A 230 -8.76 13.76 -6.50
CA ARG A 230 -8.46 13.47 -5.09
C ARG A 230 -6.99 13.72 -4.79
N GLN A 231 -6.73 14.52 -3.76
CA GLN A 231 -5.36 14.81 -3.28
C GLN A 231 -5.06 14.11 -1.95
N ARG A 232 -6.09 13.90 -1.12
CA ARG A 232 -5.95 13.42 0.26
C ARG A 232 -6.85 12.20 0.52
N MET A 233 -6.30 11.22 1.23
CA MET A 233 -7.00 10.05 1.77
C MET A 233 -7.34 10.27 3.23
N ASP A 234 -8.47 9.75 3.71
CA ASP A 234 -8.87 9.94 5.10
C ASP A 234 -7.96 9.17 6.07
N PHE A 235 -7.71 7.88 5.79
CA PHE A 235 -6.73 7.09 6.53
C PHE A 235 -5.96 6.12 5.66
N LEU A 236 -4.71 5.85 6.06
CA LEU A 236 -3.82 4.88 5.44
C LEU A 236 -3.24 3.95 6.51
N PHE A 237 -3.25 2.64 6.23
CA PHE A 237 -2.34 1.69 6.83
C PHE A 237 -1.24 1.31 5.84
N LEU A 238 -0.03 1.19 6.36
CA LEU A 238 1.09 0.54 5.69
C LEU A 238 1.34 -0.76 6.47
N LEU A 239 0.66 -1.85 6.08
CA LEU A 239 0.71 -3.12 6.82
C LEU A 239 1.95 -3.97 6.45
N SER A 240 2.58 -3.65 5.32
CA SER A 240 3.89 -4.14 4.92
C SER A 240 4.55 -3.14 3.96
N ASP A 241 5.75 -3.45 3.48
CA ASP A 241 6.40 -2.74 2.37
C ASP A 241 5.56 -2.76 1.07
N ARG A 242 4.54 -3.61 1.00
CA ARG A 242 3.69 -3.84 -0.19
C ARG A 242 2.22 -3.55 0.06
N ILE A 243 1.70 -3.81 1.26
CA ILE A 243 0.27 -3.73 1.54
C ILE A 243 -0.08 -2.34 2.05
N ARG A 244 -0.75 -1.57 1.19
CA ARG A 244 -1.25 -0.23 1.50
C ARG A 244 -2.78 -0.25 1.53
N VAL A 245 -3.36 -0.05 2.70
CA VAL A 245 -4.81 -0.07 2.90
C VAL A 245 -5.32 1.34 3.13
N VAL A 246 -6.22 1.79 2.27
CA VAL A 246 -6.90 3.09 2.37
C VAL A 246 -8.27 2.86 2.98
N ILE A 247 -8.58 3.61 4.03
CA ILE A 247 -9.92 3.71 4.58
C ILE A 247 -10.45 5.11 4.28
N GLU A 248 -11.59 5.19 3.63
CA GLU A 248 -12.27 6.45 3.33
C GLU A 248 -13.60 6.52 4.07
N ILE A 249 -13.91 7.69 4.60
CA ILE A 249 -15.14 7.95 5.35
C ILE A 249 -16.02 8.90 4.52
N ASP A 250 -16.95 8.32 3.79
CA ASP A 250 -17.75 9.02 2.80
C ASP A 250 -18.95 9.74 3.41
N GLY A 251 -18.86 11.08 3.49
CA GLY A 251 -20.00 11.95 3.82
C GLY A 251 -20.77 12.42 2.59
N LYS A 252 -21.90 13.11 2.82
CA LYS A 252 -22.75 13.64 1.74
C LYS A 252 -21.98 14.49 0.72
N GLN A 253 -20.96 15.21 1.19
CA GLN A 253 -20.10 16.06 0.35
C GLN A 253 -19.33 15.30 -0.73
N HIS A 254 -19.24 13.97 -0.66
CA HIS A 254 -18.55 13.16 -1.68
C HIS A 254 -19.45 12.75 -2.86
N TYR A 255 -20.77 12.82 -2.70
CA TYR A 255 -21.72 12.33 -3.71
C TYR A 255 -22.94 13.24 -3.89
N ALA A 256 -23.01 14.38 -3.21
CA ALA A 256 -24.10 15.34 -3.31
C ALA A 256 -23.57 16.76 -3.57
N GLU A 257 -24.31 17.50 -4.39
CA GLU A 257 -24.18 18.94 -4.51
C GLU A 257 -25.29 19.55 -3.65
N GLU A 258 -24.89 20.36 -2.66
CA GLU A 258 -25.77 20.85 -1.60
C GLU A 258 -26.43 19.67 -0.83
N ASP A 259 -27.72 19.43 -1.05
CA ASP A 259 -28.48 18.32 -0.46
C ASP A 259 -29.05 17.37 -1.52
N GLN A 260 -28.63 17.49 -2.79
CA GLN A 260 -29.06 16.61 -3.89
C GLN A 260 -27.94 15.67 -4.32
N ALA A 261 -28.25 14.38 -4.42
CA ALA A 261 -27.29 13.40 -4.94
C ALA A 261 -26.88 13.75 -6.38
N SER A 262 -25.58 13.76 -6.66
CA SER A 262 -24.99 14.06 -7.96
C SER A 262 -24.40 12.78 -8.57
N PRO A 263 -25.02 12.23 -9.63
CA PRO A 263 -24.46 11.07 -10.36
C PRO A 263 -23.04 11.32 -10.86
N LYS A 264 -22.70 12.59 -11.16
CA LYS A 264 -21.37 13.00 -11.56
C LYS A 264 -20.35 12.79 -10.43
N LEU A 265 -20.59 13.38 -9.25
CA LEU A 265 -19.70 13.21 -8.08
C LEU A 265 -19.56 11.74 -7.67
N TYR A 266 -20.67 11.00 -7.69
CA TYR A 266 -20.64 9.56 -7.46
C TYR A 266 -19.75 8.83 -8.48
N SER A 267 -19.89 9.14 -9.77
CA SER A 267 -19.09 8.52 -10.83
C SER A 267 -17.59 8.82 -10.71
N GLU A 268 -17.22 10.04 -10.30
CA GLU A 268 -15.86 10.45 -10.01
C GLU A 268 -15.30 9.65 -8.83
N MET A 269 -16.04 9.57 -7.72
CA MET A 269 -15.67 8.80 -6.53
C MET A 269 -15.39 7.32 -6.84
N VAL A 270 -16.27 6.64 -7.59
CA VAL A 270 -16.07 5.23 -7.93
C VAL A 270 -14.97 5.03 -8.98
N SER A 271 -14.70 6.02 -9.82
CA SER A 271 -13.55 6.00 -10.74
C SER A 271 -12.23 6.07 -9.98
N GLU A 272 -12.16 6.94 -8.98
CA GLU A 272 -11.00 7.07 -8.10
C GLU A 272 -10.75 5.80 -7.28
N ASP A 273 -11.81 5.16 -6.78
CA ASP A 273 -11.72 3.86 -6.12
C ASP A 273 -11.06 2.80 -7.01
N ARG A 274 -11.50 2.68 -8.27
CA ARG A 274 -10.90 1.75 -9.24
C ARG A 274 -9.45 2.11 -9.53
N ARG A 275 -9.14 3.39 -9.70
CA ARG A 275 -7.78 3.88 -9.99
C ARG A 275 -6.80 3.50 -8.87
N LEU A 276 -7.21 3.69 -7.61
CA LEU A 276 -6.42 3.30 -6.44
C LEU A 276 -6.20 1.78 -6.38
N LYS A 277 -7.27 1.00 -6.56
CA LYS A 277 -7.19 -0.47 -6.57
C LYS A 277 -6.27 -1.00 -7.66
N LEU A 278 -6.39 -0.45 -8.88
CA LEU A 278 -5.51 -0.78 -10.01
C LEU A 278 -4.05 -0.34 -9.78
N SER A 279 -3.81 0.63 -8.89
CA SER A 279 -2.48 1.07 -8.49
C SER A 279 -1.88 0.22 -7.35
N GLY A 280 -2.60 -0.77 -6.83
CA GLY A 280 -2.15 -1.67 -5.76
C GLY A 280 -2.56 -1.28 -4.34
N TYR A 281 -3.52 -0.36 -4.18
CA TYR A 281 -4.11 -0.08 -2.87
C TYR A 281 -5.30 -1.00 -2.59
N GLU A 282 -5.43 -1.49 -1.35
CA GLU A 282 -6.71 -1.99 -0.87
C GLU A 282 -7.55 -0.81 -0.41
N VAL A 283 -8.74 -0.59 -0.98
CA VAL A 283 -9.60 0.54 -0.61
C VAL A 283 -10.89 0.03 0.00
N TYR A 284 -11.20 0.52 1.20
CA TYR A 284 -12.44 0.26 1.92
C TYR A 284 -13.12 1.59 2.26
N ARG A 285 -14.42 1.68 2.01
CA ARG A 285 -15.21 2.90 2.19
C ARG A 285 -16.27 2.65 3.25
N PHE A 286 -16.41 3.59 4.18
CA PHE A 286 -17.51 3.63 5.14
C PHE A 286 -18.41 4.81 4.78
N GLY A 287 -19.70 4.58 4.62
CA GLY A 287 -20.65 5.68 4.60
C GLY A 287 -20.68 6.37 5.97
N GLY A 288 -20.66 7.69 6.01
CA GLY A 288 -20.75 8.45 7.27
C GLY A 288 -22.00 8.12 8.08
N TYR A 289 -23.07 7.62 7.44
CA TYR A 289 -24.25 7.09 8.11
C TYR A 289 -23.94 5.84 8.96
N GLU A 290 -23.06 4.94 8.52
CA GLU A 290 -22.66 3.74 9.26
C GLU A 290 -22.03 4.10 10.60
N LEU A 291 -21.28 5.21 10.63
CA LEU A 291 -20.52 5.66 11.80
C LEU A 291 -21.30 6.56 12.77
N ASN A 292 -22.53 6.93 12.42
CA ASN A 292 -23.44 7.70 13.27
C ASN A 292 -24.50 6.82 13.97
N ASN A 293 -24.52 5.51 13.68
CA ASN A 293 -25.50 4.58 14.23
C ASN A 293 -25.07 4.01 15.59
N LYS A 294 -26.05 3.51 16.36
CA LYS A 294 -25.79 2.87 17.67
C LYS A 294 -24.80 1.69 17.60
N ASN A 295 -24.75 0.99 16.47
CA ASN A 295 -23.89 -0.18 16.25
C ASN A 295 -22.57 0.18 15.55
N ALA A 296 -22.25 1.46 15.38
CA ALA A 296 -21.05 1.92 14.66
C ALA A 296 -19.75 1.33 15.23
N GLU A 297 -19.65 1.20 16.55
CA GLU A 297 -18.47 0.62 17.21
C GLU A 297 -18.25 -0.84 16.80
N GLU A 298 -19.31 -1.65 16.75
CA GLU A 298 -19.24 -3.06 16.34
C GLU A 298 -18.89 -3.21 14.86
N ILE A 299 -19.44 -2.35 13.99
CA ILE A 299 -19.14 -2.36 12.55
C ILE A 299 -17.64 -2.11 12.31
N VAL A 300 -17.09 -1.07 12.94
CA VAL A 300 -15.67 -0.71 12.81
C VAL A 300 -14.78 -1.81 13.39
N GLU A 301 -15.09 -2.32 14.58
CA GLU A 301 -14.33 -3.39 15.21
C GLU A 301 -14.33 -4.66 14.38
N HIS A 302 -15.50 -5.12 13.93
CA HIS A 302 -15.64 -6.32 13.11
C HIS A 302 -14.88 -6.20 11.79
N PHE A 303 -14.96 -5.03 11.13
CA PHE A 303 -14.18 -4.77 9.93
C PHE A 303 -12.67 -4.86 10.20
N LEU A 304 -12.17 -4.16 11.22
CA LEU A 304 -10.73 -4.11 11.51
C LEU A 304 -10.18 -5.48 11.92
N VAL A 305 -10.94 -6.25 12.71
CA VAL A 305 -10.58 -7.64 13.04
C VAL A 305 -10.44 -8.48 11.76
N ASN A 306 -11.40 -8.38 10.83
CA ASN A 306 -11.33 -9.15 9.59
C ASN A 306 -10.21 -8.66 8.66
N LEU A 307 -9.96 -7.35 8.60
CA LEU A 307 -8.82 -6.79 7.87
C LEU A 307 -7.50 -7.32 8.43
N PHE A 308 -7.34 -7.32 9.75
CA PHE A 308 -6.11 -7.79 10.40
C PHE A 308 -5.93 -9.31 10.31
N LYS A 309 -7.02 -10.10 10.34
CA LYS A 309 -6.96 -11.55 10.03
C LYS A 309 -6.55 -11.82 8.60
N ARG A 310 -7.10 -11.07 7.63
CA ARG A 310 -6.77 -11.20 6.20
C ARG A 310 -5.29 -10.98 5.92
N HIS A 311 -4.66 -10.10 6.70
CA HIS A 311 -3.24 -9.75 6.58
C HIS A 311 -2.36 -10.40 7.66
N ASP A 312 -2.83 -11.47 8.30
CA ASP A 312 -2.10 -12.29 9.27
C ASP A 312 -1.51 -11.54 10.47
N LEU A 313 -2.12 -10.41 10.86
CA LEU A 313 -1.69 -9.60 12.01
C LEU A 313 -2.26 -10.12 13.34
N ILE A 314 -3.36 -10.88 13.28
CA ILE A 314 -3.97 -11.59 14.41
C ILE A 314 -4.34 -13.00 13.98
N ALA A 315 -4.29 -13.94 14.93
CA ALA A 315 -4.61 -15.33 14.65
C ALA A 315 -6.07 -15.48 14.16
N ASN A 316 -6.27 -16.35 13.16
CA ASN A 316 -7.60 -16.84 12.84
C ASN A 316 -8.11 -17.63 14.05
N ALA A 317 -9.32 -17.33 14.51
CA ALA A 317 -9.97 -18.18 15.49
C ALA A 317 -10.16 -19.55 14.83
N THR A 318 -9.48 -20.57 15.37
CA THR A 318 -9.65 -21.98 14.99
C THR A 318 -11.06 -22.46 15.24
#